data_AF-A0A0V1EAD2-F1
#
_entry.id   AF-A0A0V1EAD2-F1
#
_cell.length_a   1.000
_cell.length_b   1.000
_cell.length_c   1.000
_cell.angle_alpha   90.00
_cell.angle_beta   90.00
_cell.angle_gamma   90.00
#
_symmetry.space_group_name_H-M   'P 1'
#
loop_
_entity.id
_entity.type
_entity.pdbx_description
1 polymer ?
#
loop_
_entity_poly.entity_id
_entity_poly.type
_entity_poly.pdbx_seq_one_letter_code
_entity_poly.pdbx_strand_id
1 'polypeptide(L)'
;MGRGPLVGRGFRDKEIFNTLDGLIKDKRLNMSKCIKVCKDSTQTMCCRNNSFITGVLEVNPRMSSAHCNLHKAALASKTLPD
;
A
#
# COMPACT_ATOMS: atom_id res chain seq x y z
N MET A 1 -13.89 -1.42 28.64
CA MET A 1 -14.21 -1.85 27.26
C MET A 1 -12.98 -2.54 26.69
N GLY A 2 -12.94 -3.88 26.77
CA GLY A 2 -11.80 -4.67 26.34
C GLY A 2 -11.67 -4.68 24.82
N ARG A 3 -10.54 -4.20 24.30
CA ARG A 3 -10.17 -4.45 22.90
C ARG A 3 -9.82 -5.93 22.80
N GLY A 4 -10.73 -6.72 22.24
CA GLY A 4 -10.50 -8.12 21.93
C GLY A 4 -9.31 -8.26 20.97
N PRO A 5 -8.66 -9.44 20.92
CA PRO A 5 -7.53 -9.68 20.03
C PRO A 5 -7.97 -9.45 18.58
N LEU A 6 -7.19 -8.69 17.81
CA LEU A 6 -7.35 -8.61 16.36
C LEU A 6 -6.95 -9.97 15.77
N VAL A 7 -7.92 -10.87 15.67
CA VAL A 7 -7.79 -12.18 15.05
C VAL A 7 -7.36 -12.00 13.60
N GLY A 8 -6.14 -12.41 13.30
CA GLY A 8 -5.60 -12.45 11.94
C GLY A 8 -6.33 -13.47 11.07
N ARG A 9 -6.57 -13.09 9.81
CA ARG A 9 -6.57 -13.96 8.61
C ARG A 9 -6.71 -13.09 7.35
N GLY A 10 -5.55 -12.71 6.77
CA GLY A 10 -5.37 -12.22 5.39
C GLY A 10 -6.32 -11.15 4.86
N PHE A 11 -5.96 -9.86 5.03
CA PHE A 11 -6.51 -8.81 4.16
C PHE A 11 -6.16 -9.18 2.71
N ARG A 12 -7.17 -9.51 1.89
CA ARG A 12 -6.97 -9.86 0.48
C ARG A 12 -6.56 -8.59 -0.25
N ASP A 13 -5.47 -8.64 -0.99
CA ASP A 13 -4.84 -7.46 -1.61
C ASP A 13 -5.79 -6.69 -2.53
N LYS A 14 -6.76 -7.40 -3.12
CA LYS A 14 -7.87 -6.84 -3.91
C LYS A 14 -8.79 -5.93 -3.10
N GLU A 15 -9.02 -6.22 -1.83
CA GLU A 15 -9.89 -5.43 -0.96
C GLU A 15 -9.25 -4.07 -0.63
N ILE A 16 -7.94 -4.07 -0.36
CA ILE A 16 -7.15 -2.84 -0.19
C ILE A 16 -7.19 -2.01 -1.47
N PHE A 17 -6.91 -2.66 -2.61
CA PHE A 17 -6.96 -1.99 -3.92
C PHE A 17 -8.33 -1.40 -4.21
N ASN A 18 -9.41 -2.18 -4.09
CA ASN A 18 -10.77 -1.74 -4.38
C ASN A 18 -11.21 -0.58 -3.47
N THR A 19 -10.83 -0.63 -2.18
CA THR A 19 -11.13 0.45 -1.23
C THR A 19 -10.42 1.74 -1.63
N LEU A 20 -9.12 1.66 -1.94
CA LEU A 20 -8.33 2.83 -2.37
C LEU A 20 -8.80 3.39 -3.72
N ASP A 21 -9.08 2.52 -4.69
CA ASP A 21 -9.59 2.90 -6.00
C ASP A 21 -10.97 3.55 -5.90
N GLY A 22 -11.85 3.03 -5.04
CA GLY A 22 -13.13 3.65 -4.70
C GLY A 22 -12.96 5.06 -4.15
N LEU A 23 -12.11 5.25 -3.15
CA LEU A 23 -11.81 6.57 -2.56
C LEU A 23 -11.24 7.56 -3.59
N ILE A 24 -10.36 7.09 -4.47
CA ILE A 24 -9.77 7.90 -5.54
C ILE A 24 -10.85 8.33 -6.55
N LYS A 25 -11.73 7.42 -6.95
CA LYS A 25 -12.86 7.69 -7.84
C LYS A 25 -13.86 8.66 -7.22
N ASP A 26 -14.16 8.53 -5.93
CA ASP A 26 -15.03 9.46 -5.19
C ASP A 26 -14.47 10.89 -5.19
N LYS A 27 -13.13 11.02 -5.21
CA LYS A 27 -12.44 12.30 -5.37
C LYS A 27 -12.28 12.75 -6.83
N ARG A 28 -12.95 12.06 -7.77
CA ARG A 28 -12.86 12.29 -9.23
C ARG A 28 -11.43 12.16 -9.77
N LEU A 29 -10.60 11.39 -9.09
CA LEU A 29 -9.27 11.00 -9.54
C LEU A 29 -9.33 9.64 -10.22
N ASN A 30 -8.28 9.26 -10.93
CA ASN A 30 -8.21 7.98 -11.62
C ASN A 30 -6.85 7.33 -11.40
N MET A 31 -6.85 6.08 -10.91
CA MET A 31 -5.65 5.29 -10.70
C MET A 31 -4.86 5.07 -12.02
N SER A 32 -5.52 5.07 -13.18
CA SER A 32 -4.86 4.99 -14.49
C SER A 32 -3.93 6.18 -14.78
N LYS A 33 -4.13 7.32 -14.10
CA LYS A 33 -3.28 8.50 -14.19
C LYS A 33 -2.22 8.56 -13.08
N CYS A 34 -2.19 7.58 -12.17
CA CYS A 34 -1.20 7.53 -11.11
C CYS A 34 0.17 7.13 -11.68
N ILE A 35 1.15 8.05 -11.62
CA ILE A 35 2.49 7.83 -12.17
C ILE A 35 3.38 7.06 -11.18
N LYS A 36 3.16 7.26 -9.87
CA LYS A 36 4.02 6.70 -8.82
C LYS A 36 3.28 6.43 -7.53
N VAL A 37 3.52 5.26 -6.96
CA VAL A 37 3.03 4.86 -5.63
C VAL A 37 4.20 4.70 -4.68
N CYS A 38 4.09 5.32 -3.50
CA CYS A 38 5.01 5.12 -2.39
C CYS A 38 4.30 4.33 -1.29
N LYS A 39 4.81 3.15 -0.94
CA LYS A 39 4.19 2.25 0.05
C LYS A 39 5.19 1.77 1.11
N ASP A 40 4.70 1.26 2.22
CA ASP A 40 5.53 0.58 3.22
C ASP A 40 5.89 -0.84 2.76
N SER A 41 6.94 -1.41 3.33
CA SER A 41 7.47 -2.72 2.92
C SER A 41 6.68 -3.87 3.53
N THR A 42 5.35 -3.85 3.43
CA THR A 42 4.50 -4.93 3.95
C THR A 42 4.24 -5.97 2.88
N GLN A 43 4.10 -7.24 3.29
CA GLN A 43 3.85 -8.39 2.41
C GLN A 43 2.65 -8.13 1.49
N THR A 44 1.53 -7.65 2.04
CA THR A 44 0.28 -7.29 1.33
C THR A 44 0.45 -6.15 0.31
N MET A 45 1.44 -5.28 0.50
CA MET A 45 1.71 -4.16 -0.42
C MET A 45 2.81 -4.50 -1.43
N CYS A 46 3.66 -5.50 -1.19
CA CYS A 46 4.84 -5.83 -2.01
C CYS A 46 4.78 -7.17 -2.74
N CYS A 47 3.91 -8.09 -2.34
CA CYS A 47 3.88 -9.45 -2.84
C CYS A 47 3.83 -9.54 -4.38
N ARG A 48 4.67 -10.42 -4.93
CA ARG A 48 4.88 -10.57 -6.38
C ARG A 48 3.61 -10.96 -7.15
N ASN A 49 2.75 -11.78 -6.56
CA ASN A 49 1.64 -12.43 -7.27
C ASN A 49 0.25 -12.08 -6.73
N ASN A 50 0.17 -11.29 -5.66
CA ASN A 50 -1.08 -10.88 -5.00
C ASN A 50 -0.70 -9.76 -4.05
N SER A 51 -0.62 -8.55 -4.55
CA SER A 51 -0.41 -7.36 -3.72
C SER A 51 -1.22 -6.21 -4.26
N PHE A 52 -1.37 -5.17 -3.42
CA PHE A 52 -1.92 -3.90 -3.86
C PHE A 52 -1.25 -3.40 -5.15
N ILE A 53 0.08 -3.52 -5.23
CA ILE A 53 0.85 -3.07 -6.40
C ILE A 53 0.52 -3.88 -7.65
N THR A 54 0.26 -5.18 -7.53
CA THR A 54 -0.20 -6.00 -8.67
C THR A 54 -1.51 -5.44 -9.25
N GLY A 55 -2.49 -5.12 -8.42
CA GLY A 55 -3.76 -4.52 -8.87
C GLY A 55 -3.60 -3.13 -9.49
N VAL A 56 -2.70 -2.30 -8.94
CA VAL A 56 -2.41 -0.99 -9.54
C VAL A 56 -1.70 -1.13 -10.90
N LEU A 57 -0.79 -2.09 -11.04
CA LEU A 57 -0.11 -2.36 -12.31
C LEU A 57 -1.04 -2.94 -13.38
N GLU A 58 -2.08 -3.69 -12.99
CA GLU A 58 -3.14 -4.12 -13.92
C GLU A 58 -3.91 -2.91 -14.50
N VAL A 59 -4.14 -1.86 -13.70
CA VAL A 59 -4.81 -0.63 -14.15
C VAL A 59 -3.87 0.32 -14.89
N ASN A 60 -2.61 0.43 -14.44
CA ASN A 60 -1.59 1.25 -15.06
C ASN A 60 -0.22 0.54 -15.07
N PRO A 61 0.13 -0.15 -16.16
CA PRO A 61 1.42 -0.82 -16.29
C PRO A 61 2.63 0.13 -16.29
N ARG A 62 2.41 1.43 -16.54
CA ARG A 62 3.48 2.45 -16.55
C ARG A 62 3.75 3.06 -15.17
N MET A 63 2.97 2.67 -14.16
CA MET A 63 3.12 3.17 -12.79
C MET A 63 4.42 2.64 -12.16
N SER A 64 5.16 3.52 -11.48
CA SER A 64 6.37 3.14 -10.74
C SER A 64 6.09 2.99 -9.24
N SER A 65 6.52 1.88 -8.64
CA SER A 65 6.41 1.66 -7.20
C SER A 65 7.72 1.98 -6.49
N ALA A 66 7.67 2.68 -5.36
CA ALA A 66 8.82 2.94 -4.50
C ALA A 66 8.49 2.68 -3.02
N HIS A 67 9.52 2.43 -2.23
CA HIS A 67 9.39 2.42 -0.76
C HIS A 67 9.18 3.83 -0.23
N CYS A 68 8.29 3.99 0.74
CA CYS A 68 8.02 5.26 1.39
C CYS A 68 9.27 5.79 2.11
N ASN A 69 9.75 6.98 1.71
CA ASN A 69 10.92 7.60 2.31
C ASN A 69 10.70 7.97 3.79
N LEU A 70 9.47 8.33 4.17
CA LEU A 70 9.14 8.61 5.58
C LEU A 70 9.28 7.35 6.43
N HIS A 71 8.80 6.21 5.93
CA HIS A 71 8.96 4.93 6.63
C HIS A 71 10.44 4.53 6.71
N LYS A 72 11.21 4.70 5.63
CA LYS A 72 12.66 4.48 5.65
C LYS A 72 13.38 5.38 6.65
N ALA A 73 13.04 6.67 6.70
CA ALA A 73 13.62 7.62 7.65
C ALA A 73 13.29 7.24 9.09
N ALA A 74 12.03 6.86 9.37
CA ALA A 74 11.61 6.39 10.70
C ALA A 74 12.25 5.05 11.11
N LEU A 75 12.64 4.21 10.15
CA LEU A 75 13.44 3.01 10.45
C LEU A 75 14.90 3.37 10.73
N ALA A 76 15.49 4.26 9.92
CA ALA A 76 16.86 4.73 10.12
C ALA A 76 17.03 5.50 11.43
N SER A 77 16.03 6.25 11.89
CA SER A 77 16.11 6.96 13.17
C SER A 77 16.23 6.00 14.36
N LYS A 78 15.71 4.77 14.25
CA LYS A 78 15.84 3.75 15.31
C LYS A 78 17.26 3.19 15.44
N THR A 79 18.12 3.44 14.45
CA THR A 79 19.52 3.01 14.48
C THR A 79 20.45 4.14 14.95
N LEU A 80 19.92 5.33 15.21
CA LEU A 80 20.69 6.42 15.79
C LEU A 80 20.81 6.21 17.31
N PRO A 81 21.96 6.55 17.92
CA PRO A 81 22.08 6.60 19.37
C PRO A 81 21.18 7.70 19.96
N ASP A 82 20.76 7.51 21.21
CA ASP A 82 20.00 8.50 21.99
C ASP A 82 20.79 9.80 22.25
#